data_AF-A0A7S8INN6-F1
#
_entry.id   AF-A0A7S8INN6-F1
#
_cell.length_a   1.000
_cell.length_b   1.000
_cell.length_c   1.000
_cell.angle_alpha   90.00
_cell.angle_beta   90.00
_cell.angle_gamma   90.00
#
_symmetry.space_group_name_H-M   'P 1'
#
loop_
_entity.id
_entity.type
_entity.pdbx_description
1 polymer ?
#
loop_
_entity_poly.entity_id
_entity_poly.type
_entity_poly.pdbx_seq_one_letter_code
_entity_poly.pdbx_strand_id
1 'polypeptide(L)'
;MPQTMITTEELATRYVAMWHETDAAVRRETIEDLWAPDGANYLKSAAYQGHAAIEARVAASHDKNVIQGKNRFRARPGLQVVQNGMLLTWEMLPQGSDTVLAVGLEFFVLNDEGRILSDHQFIIS
;
A
#
# COMPACT_ATOMS: atom_id res chain seq x y z
N MET A 1 -3.33 -7.13 -24.97
CA MET A 1 -1.91 -6.75 -24.84
C MET A 1 -1.41 -7.41 -23.56
N PRO A 2 -0.24 -8.07 -23.52
CA PRO A 2 0.32 -8.46 -22.23
C PRO A 2 0.59 -7.17 -21.45
N GLN A 3 0.01 -7.04 -20.26
CA GLN A 3 0.33 -5.95 -19.34
C GLN A 3 1.84 -6.03 -19.06
N THR A 4 2.60 -4.98 -19.32
CA THR A 4 4.01 -4.93 -18.91
C THR A 4 4.05 -5.02 -17.39
N MET A 5 4.73 -6.02 -16.84
CA MET A 5 4.95 -6.12 -15.39
C MET A 5 5.66 -4.86 -14.90
N ILE A 6 5.12 -4.23 -13.86
CA ILE A 6 5.74 -3.06 -13.22
C ILE A 6 6.95 -3.51 -12.40
N THR A 7 7.96 -2.65 -12.23
CA THR A 7 9.07 -2.96 -11.33
C THR A 7 8.64 -2.88 -9.87
N THR A 8 9.41 -3.48 -8.96
CA THR A 8 9.14 -3.40 -7.51
C THR A 8 9.22 -1.98 -6.97
N GLU A 9 10.07 -1.13 -7.53
CA GLU A 9 10.18 0.29 -7.19
C GLU A 9 8.94 1.07 -7.65
N GLU A 10 8.44 0.77 -8.86
CA GLU A 10 7.20 1.34 -9.35
C GLU A 10 5.99 0.89 -8.53
N LEU A 11 5.94 -0.41 -8.17
CA LEU A 11 4.93 -0.95 -7.26
C LEU A 11 4.96 -0.20 -5.92
N ALA A 12 6.13 -0.06 -5.29
CA ALA A 12 6.25 0.64 -4.01
C ALA A 12 5.83 2.12 -4.10
N THR A 13 6.16 2.79 -5.20
CA THR A 13 5.78 4.18 -5.46
C THR A 13 4.26 4.32 -5.59
N ARG A 14 3.64 3.49 -6.42
CA ARG A 14 2.19 3.46 -6.62
C ARG A 14 1.45 3.06 -5.35
N TYR A 15 1.96 2.06 -4.61
CA TYR A 15 1.38 1.60 -3.35
C TYR A 15 1.27 2.73 -2.33
N VAL A 16 2.33 3.51 -2.12
CA VAL A 16 2.30 4.62 -1.16
C VAL A 16 1.40 5.76 -1.64
N ALA A 17 1.46 6.09 -2.94
CA ALA A 17 0.65 7.16 -3.53
C ALA A 17 -0.86 6.89 -3.45
N MET A 18 -1.27 5.62 -3.59
CA MET A 18 -2.67 5.19 -3.50
C MET A 18 -3.36 5.63 -2.20
N TRP A 19 -2.62 5.72 -1.09
CA TRP A 19 -3.15 6.17 0.20
C TRP A 19 -3.55 7.64 0.24
N HIS A 20 -3.10 8.44 -0.73
CA HIS A 20 -3.45 9.85 -0.90
C HIS A 20 -4.47 10.07 -2.03
N GLU A 21 -4.90 9.01 -2.72
CA GLU A 21 -5.78 9.13 -3.88
C GLU A 21 -7.23 9.48 -3.47
N THR A 22 -7.68 10.63 -3.95
CA THR A 22 -9.01 11.19 -3.69
C THR A 22 -10.08 10.66 -4.63
N ASP A 23 -9.72 10.35 -5.88
CA ASP A 23 -10.62 9.85 -6.91
C ASP A 23 -10.84 8.34 -6.72
N ALA A 24 -12.10 7.94 -6.54
CA ALA A 24 -12.46 6.55 -6.31
C ALA A 24 -12.21 5.64 -7.52
N ALA A 25 -12.35 6.15 -8.76
CA ALA A 25 -12.08 5.38 -9.96
C ALA A 25 -10.58 5.14 -10.12
N VAL A 26 -9.75 6.18 -9.93
CA VAL A 26 -8.28 6.07 -9.99
C VAL A 26 -7.76 5.12 -8.91
N ARG A 27 -8.32 5.21 -7.69
CA ARG A 27 -7.96 4.30 -6.59
C ARG A 27 -8.29 2.85 -6.93
N ARG A 28 -9.46 2.59 -7.51
CA ARG A 28 -9.86 1.24 -7.91
C ARG A 28 -8.96 0.67 -9.00
N GLU A 29 -8.69 1.44 -10.05
CA GLU A 29 -7.76 1.05 -11.11
C GLU A 29 -6.37 0.75 -10.55
N THR A 30 -5.87 1.60 -9.65
CA THR A 30 -4.58 1.37 -8.98
C THR A 30 -4.58 0.07 -8.18
N ILE A 31 -5.66 -0.25 -7.46
CA ILE A 31 -5.77 -1.51 -6.71
C ILE A 31 -5.81 -2.72 -7.65
N GLU A 32 -6.56 -2.64 -8.75
CA GLU A 32 -6.65 -3.70 -9.76
C GLU A 32 -5.32 -3.96 -10.47
N ASP A 33 -4.50 -2.92 -10.64
CA ASP A 33 -3.15 -3.01 -11.18
C ASP A 33 -2.16 -3.63 -10.19
N LEU A 34 -2.25 -3.25 -8.91
CA LEU A 34 -1.29 -3.67 -7.88
C LEU A 34 -1.58 -5.06 -7.29
N TRP A 35 -2.85 -5.43 -7.10
CA TRP A 35 -3.24 -6.69 -6.44
C TRP A 35 -3.73 -7.73 -7.43
N ALA A 36 -3.42 -9.00 -7.13
CA ALA A 36 -4.12 -10.12 -7.73
C ALA A 36 -5.62 -10.07 -7.35
N PRO A 37 -6.55 -10.57 -8.18
CA PRO A 37 -7.99 -10.49 -7.90
C PRO A 37 -8.41 -11.06 -6.55
N ASP A 38 -7.72 -12.09 -6.07
CA ASP A 38 -7.93 -12.77 -4.79
C ASP A 38 -6.90 -12.37 -3.71
N GLY A 39 -6.05 -11.39 -4.02
CA GLY A 39 -5.01 -10.89 -3.14
C GLY A 39 -5.58 -10.28 -1.87
N ALA A 40 -4.79 -10.27 -0.80
CA ALA A 40 -5.24 -9.84 0.51
C ALA A 40 -4.25 -8.92 1.22
N ASN A 41 -4.79 -8.02 2.03
CA ASN A 41 -4.03 -7.23 2.98
C ASN A 41 -4.38 -7.64 4.43
N TYR A 42 -3.35 -7.89 5.23
CA TYR A 42 -3.42 -8.41 6.59
C TYR A 42 -2.84 -7.40 7.58
N LEU A 43 -3.60 -7.07 8.60
CA LEU A 43 -3.18 -6.30 9.75
C LEU A 43 -3.27 -7.18 10.99
N LYS A 44 -2.64 -6.75 12.08
CA LYS A 44 -2.73 -7.43 13.38
C LYS A 44 -4.17 -7.76 13.82
N SER A 45 -5.16 -6.94 13.45
CA SER A 45 -6.55 -7.07 13.91
C SER A 45 -7.58 -7.33 12.81
N ALA A 46 -7.18 -7.41 11.53
CA ALA A 46 -8.12 -7.49 10.41
C ALA A 46 -7.46 -8.08 9.16
N ALA A 47 -8.30 -8.58 8.25
CA ALA A 47 -7.90 -9.01 6.91
C ALA A 47 -8.89 -8.46 5.88
N TYR A 48 -8.38 -8.04 4.73
CA TYR A 48 -9.14 -7.47 3.63
C TYR A 48 -8.78 -8.22 2.35
N GLN A 49 -9.70 -9.02 1.83
CA GLN A 49 -9.45 -9.88 0.68
C GLN A 49 -10.22 -9.40 -0.55
N GLY A 50 -9.54 -9.38 -1.69
CA GLY A 50 -10.06 -8.94 -2.97
C GLY A 50 -10.13 -7.42 -3.10
N HIS A 51 -10.18 -6.95 -4.35
CA HIS A 51 -10.08 -5.53 -4.68
C HIS A 51 -11.10 -4.65 -3.94
N ALA A 52 -12.35 -5.10 -3.82
CA ALA A 52 -13.39 -4.32 -3.16
C ALA A 52 -13.13 -4.10 -1.65
N ALA A 53 -12.66 -5.13 -0.94
CA ALA A 53 -12.34 -4.99 0.49
C ALA A 53 -11.11 -4.11 0.71
N ILE A 54 -10.13 -4.21 -0.18
CA ILE A 54 -8.92 -3.38 -0.16
C ILE A 54 -9.29 -1.92 -0.48
N GLU A 55 -10.15 -1.67 -1.48
CA GLU A 55 -10.62 -0.32 -1.83
C GLU A 55 -11.32 0.34 -0.63
N ALA A 56 -12.22 -0.39 0.04
CA ALA A 56 -12.91 0.11 1.22
C ALA A 56 -11.94 0.45 2.36
N ARG A 57 -10.92 -0.38 2.59
CA ARG A 57 -9.87 -0.12 3.57
C ARG A 57 -9.07 1.14 3.23
N VAL A 58 -8.63 1.27 1.98
CA VAL A 58 -7.81 2.40 1.53
C VAL A 58 -8.60 3.70 1.65
N ALA A 59 -9.86 3.71 1.20
CA ALA A 59 -10.75 4.85 1.34
C ALA A 59 -10.95 5.25 2.81
N ALA A 60 -11.24 4.29 3.70
CA ALA A 60 -11.43 4.57 5.12
C ALA A 60 -10.17 5.14 5.78
N SER A 61 -8.99 4.63 5.41
CA SER A 61 -7.71 5.16 5.91
C SER A 61 -7.41 6.56 5.37
N HIS A 62 -7.67 6.80 4.08
CA HIS A 62 -7.51 8.11 3.45
C HIS A 62 -8.36 9.16 4.19
N ASP A 63 -9.65 8.91 4.36
CA ASP A 63 -10.56 9.85 5.02
C ASP A 63 -10.15 10.11 6.47
N LYS A 64 -9.82 9.07 7.22
CA LYS A 64 -9.42 9.18 8.62
C LYS A 64 -8.06 9.86 8.79
N ASN A 65 -7.04 9.39 8.09
CA ASN A 65 -5.65 9.77 8.37
C ASN A 65 -5.21 10.98 7.54
N VAL A 66 -5.60 11.06 6.27
CA VAL A 66 -5.17 12.12 5.35
C VAL A 66 -6.09 13.34 5.47
N ILE A 67 -7.40 13.16 5.33
CA ILE A 67 -8.35 14.28 5.34
C ILE A 67 -8.60 14.80 6.76
N GLN A 68 -9.08 13.94 7.67
CA GLN A 68 -9.41 14.35 9.04
C GLN A 68 -8.15 14.55 9.88
N GLY A 69 -7.22 13.58 9.81
CA GLY A 69 -5.97 13.61 10.58
C GLY A 69 -4.93 14.59 10.05
N LYS A 70 -5.11 15.13 8.83
CA LYS A 70 -4.14 16.01 8.15
C LYS A 70 -2.73 15.43 8.09
N ASN A 71 -2.63 14.12 7.86
CA ASN A 71 -1.37 13.41 7.72
C ASN A 71 -1.03 13.12 6.26
N ARG A 72 0.21 12.72 6.03
CA ARG A 72 0.73 12.14 4.79
C ARG A 72 1.51 10.87 5.12
N PHE A 73 1.67 10.03 4.12
CA PHE A 73 2.47 8.81 4.18
C PHE A 73 3.65 8.97 3.23
N ARG A 74 4.82 8.44 3.58
CA ARG A 74 5.95 8.35 2.65
C ARG A 74 6.66 7.02 2.80
N ALA A 75 7.19 6.49 1.69
CA ALA A 75 8.14 5.39 1.74
C ALA A 75 9.46 5.86 2.37
N ARG A 76 10.09 5.00 3.16
CA ARG A 76 11.50 5.14 3.52
C ARG A 76 12.39 4.51 2.45
N PRO A 77 13.62 5.00 2.27
CA PRO A 77 14.62 4.30 1.47
C PRO A 77 14.89 2.89 2.01
N GLY A 78 15.41 2.01 1.14
CA GLY A 78 15.80 0.66 1.53
C GLY A 78 14.74 -0.41 1.23
N LEU A 79 14.01 -0.26 0.12
CA LEU A 79 13.22 -1.36 -0.46
C LEU A 79 14.12 -2.60 -0.58
N GLN A 80 13.64 -3.74 -0.07
CA GLN A 80 14.33 -5.02 -0.22
C GLN A 80 13.47 -5.97 -1.02
N VAL A 81 14.11 -6.73 -1.91
CA VAL A 81 13.45 -7.73 -2.75
C VAL A 81 14.26 -9.02 -2.70
N VAL A 82 13.60 -10.12 -2.39
CA VAL A 82 14.19 -11.47 -2.40
C VAL A 82 13.20 -12.40 -3.09
N GLN A 83 13.56 -12.86 -4.29
CA GLN A 83 12.63 -13.56 -5.18
C GLN A 83 11.31 -12.78 -5.35
N ASN A 84 10.17 -13.37 -5.00
CA ASN A 84 8.84 -12.73 -5.05
C ASN A 84 8.44 -12.05 -3.73
N GLY A 85 9.32 -12.02 -2.74
CA GLY A 85 9.12 -11.31 -1.48
C GLY A 85 9.64 -9.88 -1.56
N MET A 86 8.88 -8.91 -1.06
CA MET A 86 9.27 -7.50 -1.02
C MET A 86 8.99 -6.88 0.35
N LEU A 87 9.90 -6.05 0.84
CA LEU A 87 9.76 -5.35 2.11
C LEU A 87 9.86 -3.84 1.90
N LEU A 88 8.81 -3.13 2.29
CA LEU A 88 8.70 -1.67 2.24
C LEU A 88 8.50 -1.13 3.66
N THR A 89 9.23 -0.08 4.04
CA THR A 89 8.94 0.65 5.28
C THR A 89 8.31 2.01 4.93
N TRP A 90 7.30 2.43 5.68
CA TRP A 90 6.63 3.71 5.50
C TRP A 90 6.53 4.49 6.81
N GLU A 91 6.36 5.79 6.69
CA GLU A 91 6.15 6.71 7.81
C GLU A 91 4.85 7.49 7.62
N MET A 92 4.13 7.73 8.71
CA MET A 92 3.02 8.69 8.75
C MET A 92 3.48 9.97 9.47
N LEU A 93 3.24 11.12 8.85
CA LEU A 93 3.65 12.44 9.34
C LEU A 93 2.52 13.47 9.16
N PRO A 94 2.40 14.50 10.02
CA PRO A 94 1.45 15.59 9.79
C PRO A 94 1.88 16.39 8.55
N GLN A 95 0.97 16.79 7.66
CA GLN A 95 1.28 17.45 6.37
C GLN A 95 2.26 18.63 6.43
N GLY A 96 2.27 19.39 7.53
CA GLY A 96 3.16 20.55 7.74
C GLY A 96 4.42 20.28 8.58
N SER A 97 4.73 19.03 8.90
CA SER A 97 5.86 18.65 9.76
C SER A 97 6.56 17.38 9.29
N ASP A 98 7.84 17.23 9.63
CA ASP A 98 8.63 16.00 9.46
C ASP A 98 8.75 15.18 10.76
N THR A 99 8.00 15.52 11.81
CA THR A 99 7.86 14.67 12.98
C THR A 99 7.11 13.38 12.59
N VAL A 100 7.79 12.24 12.72
CA VAL A 100 7.21 10.92 12.47
C VAL A 100 6.23 10.56 13.60
N LEU A 101 4.97 10.27 13.24
CA LEU A 101 3.93 9.84 14.18
C LEU A 101 3.84 8.32 14.32
N ALA A 102 4.14 7.61 13.24
CA ALA A 102 4.13 6.15 13.19
C ALA A 102 5.06 5.65 12.09
N VAL A 103 5.63 4.46 12.28
CA VAL A 103 6.40 3.73 11.27
C VAL A 103 5.76 2.37 11.07
N GLY A 104 5.48 2.04 9.81
CA GLY A 104 5.01 0.72 9.42
C GLY A 104 5.96 0.02 8.48
N LEU A 105 5.81 -1.30 8.41
CA LEU A 105 6.50 -2.19 7.51
C LEU A 105 5.46 -3.05 6.79
N GLU A 106 5.53 -3.09 5.47
CA GLU A 106 4.76 -3.99 4.63
C GLU A 106 5.69 -5.11 4.14
N PHE A 107 5.27 -6.35 4.33
CA PHE A 107 5.87 -7.51 3.68
C PHE A 107 4.90 -8.04 2.62
N PHE A 108 5.31 -7.95 1.36
CA PHE A 108 4.53 -8.41 0.22
C PHE A 108 5.03 -9.76 -0.28
N VAL A 109 4.08 -10.60 -0.70
CA VAL A 109 4.33 -11.74 -1.57
C VAL A 109 3.67 -11.46 -2.91
N LEU A 110 4.46 -11.46 -3.97
CA LEU A 110 3.99 -11.24 -5.34
C LEU A 110 3.73 -12.58 -6.04
N ASN A 111 2.76 -12.60 -6.94
CA ASN A 111 2.53 -13.71 -7.86
C ASN A 111 3.45 -13.62 -9.09
N ASP A 112 3.34 -14.56 -10.02
CA ASP A 112 4.20 -14.64 -11.21
C ASP A 112 3.99 -13.48 -12.20
N GLU A 113 2.86 -12.76 -12.08
CA GLU A 113 2.60 -11.52 -12.83
C GLU A 113 3.08 -10.24 -12.12
N GLY A 114 3.77 -10.37 -10.98
CA GLY A 114 4.27 -9.23 -10.20
C GLY A 114 3.19 -8.50 -9.41
N ARG A 115 2.00 -9.09 -9.25
CA ARG A 115 0.88 -8.53 -8.47
C ARG A 115 0.90 -9.05 -7.03
N ILE A 116 0.43 -8.22 -6.11
CA ILE A 116 0.37 -8.55 -4.69
C ILE A 116 -0.65 -9.67 -4.46
N LEU A 117 -0.16 -10.81 -3.99
CA LEU A 117 -0.98 -11.92 -3.49
C LEU A 117 -1.26 -11.75 -2.01
N SER A 118 -0.25 -11.39 -1.22
CA SER A 118 -0.43 -11.02 0.18
C SER A 118 0.39 -9.80 0.57
N ASP A 119 -0.20 -8.95 1.40
CA ASP A 119 0.40 -7.76 1.98
C ASP A 119 0.24 -7.84 3.51
N HIS A 120 1.35 -7.97 4.23
CA HIS A 120 1.36 -8.11 5.70
C HIS A 120 1.89 -6.84 6.35
N GLN A 121 1.00 -6.11 7.01
CA GLN A 121 1.32 -4.86 7.68
C GLN A 121 1.73 -5.06 9.14
N PHE A 122 2.85 -4.44 9.50
CA PHE A 122 3.35 -4.33 10.85
C PHE A 122 3.48 -2.86 11.22
N ILE A 123 3.08 -2.50 12.44
CA ILE A 123 3.44 -1.21 13.04
C ILE A 123 4.66 -1.45 13.93
N ILE A 124 5.75 -0.72 13.66
CA ILE A 124 7.05 -0.95 14.30
C ILE A 124 7.56 0.24 15.13
N SER A 125 6.92 1.41 15.00
CA SER A 125 7.10 2.55 15.89
C SER A 125 5.88 3.47 15.90
#